data_AF-A0A257V425-F1
#
_entry.id   AF-A0A257V425-F1
#
_cell.length_a   1.000
_cell.length_b   1.000
_cell.length_c   1.000
_cell.angle_alpha   90.00
_cell.angle_beta   90.00
_cell.angle_gamma   90.00
#
_symmetry.space_group_name_H-M   'P 1'
#
loop_
_entity.id
_entity.type
_entity.pdbx_description
1 polymer ?
#
loop_
_entity_poly.entity_id
_entity_poly.type
_entity_poly.pdbx_seq_one_letter_code
_entity_poly.pdbx_strand_id
1 'polypeptide(L)'
;MLDGSNADDGADYRPGRRAVAELAVRSPLAELGIGKAAVREALKALDLPVWDKPSSPCLASRVPYGEPITREKLEQIGRAEAALAELGFREVRVRHHGSAARIELPKAEMARVLAGGLADEIVRRVRAAGFAFVALDLEGLRSGSLNRLLPSR
;
A
#
# COMPACT_ATOMS: atom_id res chain seq x y z
N MET A 1 -6.52 -14.32 21.23
CA MET A 1 -6.73 -13.25 20.23
C MET A 1 -6.44 -13.82 18.85
N LEU A 2 -7.26 -13.51 17.85
CA LEU A 2 -7.13 -14.01 16.47
C LEU A 2 -6.93 -12.84 15.51
N ASP A 3 -6.20 -13.03 14.43
CA ASP A 3 -6.12 -12.08 13.31
C ASP A 3 -6.69 -12.66 12.00
N GLY A 4 -6.76 -11.82 10.97
CA GLY A 4 -7.25 -12.19 9.64
C GLY A 4 -6.16 -12.55 8.62
N SER A 5 -4.93 -12.85 9.06
CA SER A 5 -3.84 -13.21 8.15
C SER A 5 -4.14 -14.53 7.44
N ASN A 6 -4.03 -14.56 6.11
CA ASN A 6 -4.30 -15.73 5.27
C ASN A 6 -3.01 -16.33 4.69
N ALA A 7 -3.10 -17.49 4.03
CA ALA A 7 -1.92 -18.21 3.53
C ALA A 7 -1.10 -17.43 2.49
N ASP A 8 -1.75 -16.59 1.68
CA ASP A 8 -1.07 -15.81 0.63
C ASP A 8 -0.24 -14.65 1.20
N ASP A 9 -0.50 -14.25 2.45
CA ASP A 9 0.26 -13.22 3.15
C ASP A 9 1.68 -13.68 3.52
N GLY A 10 1.96 -14.98 3.42
CA GLY A 10 3.25 -15.59 3.70
C GLY A 10 4.40 -15.03 2.85
N ALA A 11 4.11 -14.75 1.57
CA ALA A 11 5.10 -14.35 0.56
C ALA A 11 5.57 -12.89 0.67
N ASP A 12 4.92 -12.05 1.48
CA ASP A 12 5.23 -10.63 1.61
C ASP A 12 5.97 -10.33 2.92
N TYR A 13 7.05 -9.54 2.90
CA TYR A 13 7.78 -9.22 4.12
C TYR A 13 6.97 -8.27 5.01
N ARG A 14 6.42 -8.83 6.09
CA ARG A 14 5.56 -8.11 7.04
C ARG A 14 6.23 -8.13 8.42
N PRO A 15 7.00 -7.10 8.78
CA PRO A 15 7.69 -7.07 10.08
C PRO A 15 6.71 -7.14 11.26
N GLY A 16 5.47 -6.67 11.08
CA GLY A 16 4.40 -6.80 12.07
C GLY A 16 4.05 -8.25 12.48
N ARG A 17 4.43 -9.27 11.69
CA ARG A 17 4.26 -10.68 12.09
C ARG A 17 5.05 -11.05 13.34
N ARG A 18 6.17 -10.36 13.61
CA ARG A 18 6.92 -10.55 14.86
C ARG A 18 6.08 -10.18 16.08
N ALA A 19 5.35 -9.05 16.00
CA ALA A 19 4.47 -8.62 17.08
C ALA A 19 3.30 -9.61 17.30
N VAL A 20 2.74 -10.18 16.23
CA VAL A 20 1.70 -11.24 16.31
C VAL A 20 2.23 -12.45 17.08
N ALA A 21 3.46 -12.89 16.78
CA ALA A 21 4.10 -14.01 17.46
C ALA A 21 4.42 -13.70 18.93
N GLU A 22 4.99 -12.52 19.22
CA GLU A 22 5.32 -12.06 20.58
C GLU A 22 4.07 -11.94 21.48
N LEU A 23 2.92 -11.60 20.90
CA LEU A 23 1.63 -11.47 21.61
C LEU A 23 0.78 -12.75 21.59
N ALA A 24 1.33 -13.88 21.14
CA ALA A 24 0.63 -15.17 21.02
C ALA A 24 -0.73 -15.07 20.28
N VAL A 25 -0.81 -14.18 19.29
CA VAL A 25 -1.98 -14.06 18.42
C VAL A 25 -1.94 -15.19 17.40
N ARG A 26 -3.07 -15.86 17.20
CA ARG A 26 -3.22 -16.97 16.24
C ARG A 26 -3.80 -16.45 14.92
N SER A 27 -3.41 -17.07 13.81
CA SER A 27 -3.85 -16.73 12.46
C SER A 27 -4.48 -17.95 11.80
N PRO A 28 -5.72 -18.35 12.18
CA PRO A 28 -6.29 -19.64 11.77
C PRO A 28 -6.36 -19.84 10.25
N LEU A 29 -6.62 -18.78 9.48
CA LEU A 29 -6.67 -18.87 8.02
C LEU A 29 -5.29 -19.23 7.44
N ALA A 30 -4.22 -18.58 7.91
CA ALA A 30 -2.86 -18.91 7.51
C ALA A 30 -2.42 -20.29 8.01
N GLU A 31 -2.75 -20.64 9.26
CA GLU A 31 -2.42 -21.93 9.89
C GLU A 31 -3.08 -23.11 9.16
N LEU A 32 -4.28 -22.91 8.61
CA LEU A 32 -5.03 -23.91 7.84
C LEU A 32 -4.73 -23.85 6.33
N GLY A 33 -3.82 -23.00 5.88
CA GLY A 33 -3.48 -22.87 4.46
C GLY A 33 -4.59 -22.25 3.60
N ILE A 34 -5.53 -21.52 4.20
CA ILE A 34 -6.65 -20.88 3.51
C ILE A 34 -6.13 -19.59 2.85
N GLY A 35 -6.11 -19.59 1.51
CA GLY A 35 -5.76 -18.43 0.70
C GLY A 35 -6.92 -17.46 0.47
N LYS A 36 -6.61 -16.30 -0.11
CA LYS A 36 -7.56 -15.20 -0.35
C LYS A 36 -8.73 -15.60 -1.23
N ALA A 37 -8.49 -16.43 -2.25
CA ALA A 37 -9.56 -16.93 -3.11
C ALA A 37 -10.59 -17.76 -2.32
N ALA A 38 -10.13 -18.68 -1.48
CA ALA A 38 -11.00 -19.49 -0.63
C ALA A 38 -11.79 -18.64 0.39
N VAL A 39 -11.16 -17.60 0.95
CA VAL A 39 -11.87 -16.64 1.82
C VAL A 39 -12.99 -15.93 1.06
N ARG A 40 -12.75 -15.46 -0.17
CA ARG A 40 -13.76 -14.76 -0.98
C ARG A 40 -14.94 -15.65 -1.34
N GLU A 41 -14.67 -16.90 -1.73
CA GLU A 41 -15.72 -17.88 -2.02
C GLU A 41 -16.57 -18.19 -0.78
N ALA A 42 -15.94 -18.37 0.39
CA ALA A 42 -16.65 -18.58 1.64
C ALA A 42 -17.55 -17.38 2.02
N LEU A 43 -17.02 -16.15 1.89
CA LEU A 43 -17.81 -14.93 2.15
C LEU A 43 -18.99 -14.79 1.18
N LYS A 44 -18.79 -15.14 -0.10
CA LYS A 44 -19.84 -15.12 -1.12
C LYS A 44 -20.92 -16.17 -0.85
N ALA A 45 -20.54 -17.38 -0.44
CA ALA A 45 -21.49 -18.43 -0.06
C ALA A 45 -22.31 -18.08 1.19
N LEU A 46 -21.77 -17.22 2.06
CA LEU A 46 -22.45 -16.68 3.25
C LEU A 46 -23.23 -15.38 2.98
N ASP A 47 -23.34 -14.95 1.72
CA ASP A 47 -24.00 -13.71 1.29
C ASP A 47 -23.44 -12.45 1.99
N LEU A 48 -22.13 -12.44 2.28
CA LEU A 48 -21.48 -11.31 2.93
C LEU A 48 -21.00 -10.29 1.89
N PRO A 49 -21.46 -9.02 1.94
CA PRO A 49 -21.20 -8.02 0.89
C PRO A 49 -19.73 -7.59 0.78
N VAL A 50 -18.89 -8.00 1.73
CA VAL A 50 -17.47 -7.67 1.79
C VAL A 50 -16.58 -8.64 0.99
N TRP A 51 -17.17 -9.65 0.34
CA TRP A 51 -16.43 -10.69 -0.37
C TRP A 51 -15.47 -10.13 -1.45
N ASP A 52 -15.82 -9.03 -2.13
CA ASP A 52 -14.96 -8.40 -3.14
C ASP A 52 -14.28 -7.11 -2.65
N LYS A 53 -14.21 -6.89 -1.32
CA LYS A 53 -13.53 -5.70 -0.81
C LYS A 53 -12.03 -5.72 -1.22
N PRO A 54 -11.52 -4.65 -1.84
CA PRO A 54 -10.10 -4.54 -2.16
C PRO A 54 -9.27 -4.53 -0.87
N SER A 55 -8.05 -5.08 -0.93
CA SER A 55 -7.12 -4.94 0.19
C SER A 55 -6.72 -3.48 0.36
N SER A 56 -6.82 -2.96 1.58
CA SER A 56 -6.40 -1.60 1.94
C SER A 56 -5.20 -1.67 2.89
N PRO A 57 -3.95 -1.69 2.38
CA PRO A 57 -2.77 -1.78 3.24
C PRO A 57 -2.62 -0.48 4.04
N CYS A 58 -2.23 -0.60 5.31
CA CYS A 58 -1.95 0.52 6.20
C CYS A 58 -0.99 1.54 5.55
N LEU A 59 -1.17 2.83 5.83
CA LEU A 59 -0.28 3.91 5.38
C LEU A 59 1.18 3.68 5.81
N ALA A 60 1.41 2.98 6.92
CA ALA A 60 2.76 2.57 7.35
C ALA A 60 3.54 1.82 6.27
N SER A 61 2.86 1.07 5.39
CA SER A 61 3.52 0.37 4.27
C SER A 61 4.13 1.32 3.24
N ARG A 62 3.84 2.62 3.27
CA ARG A 62 4.43 3.63 2.38
C ARG A 62 5.74 4.20 2.91
N VAL A 63 6.12 3.87 4.15
CA VAL A 63 7.39 4.27 4.75
C VAL A 63 8.43 3.15 4.50
N PRO A 64 9.63 3.47 4.00
CA PRO A 64 10.71 2.51 3.80
C PRO A 64 11.07 1.76 5.09
N TYR A 65 11.52 0.51 4.93
CA TYR A 65 12.01 -0.27 6.08
C TYR A 65 13.23 0.40 6.71
N GLY A 66 13.31 0.35 8.04
CA GLY A 66 14.38 0.98 8.81
C GLY A 66 14.15 2.46 9.09
N GLU A 67 13.15 3.10 8.48
CA GLU A 67 12.76 4.45 8.83
C GLU A 67 11.70 4.48 9.94
N PRO A 68 11.77 5.46 10.86
CA PRO A 68 10.72 5.64 11.86
C PRO A 68 9.42 6.07 11.17
N ILE A 69 8.34 5.41 11.57
CA ILE A 69 6.97 5.80 11.24
C ILE A 69 6.57 6.91 12.20
N THR A 70 6.30 8.10 11.68
CA THR A 70 5.84 9.25 12.46
C THR A 70 4.48 9.71 11.97
N ARG A 71 3.73 10.41 12.83
CA ARG A 71 2.42 10.98 12.48
C ARG A 71 2.54 11.90 11.27
N GLU A 72 3.57 12.74 11.24
CA GLU A 72 3.80 13.73 10.19
C GLU A 72 4.00 13.05 8.83
N LYS A 73 4.80 11.97 8.77
CA LYS A 73 4.97 11.18 7.53
C LYS A 73 3.64 10.59 7.08
N LEU A 74 2.87 9.99 7.99
CA LEU A 74 1.59 9.37 7.66
C LEU A 74 0.57 10.40 7.15
N GLU A 75 0.54 11.59 7.75
CA GLU A 75 -0.31 12.70 7.31
C GLU A 75 0.13 13.25 5.94
N GLN A 76 1.43 13.41 5.69
CA GLN A 76 1.95 13.80 4.37
C GLN A 76 1.54 12.79 3.28
N ILE A 77 1.76 11.50 3.54
CA ILE A 77 1.37 10.42 2.63
C ILE A 77 -0.15 10.45 2.39
N GLY A 78 -0.94 10.51 3.47
CA GLY A 78 -2.40 10.49 3.39
C GLY A 78 -2.97 11.67 2.59
N ARG A 79 -2.45 12.88 2.83
CA ARG A 79 -2.83 14.08 2.06
C ARG A 79 -2.47 13.93 0.58
N ALA A 80 -1.29 13.41 0.27
CA ALA A 80 -0.86 13.20 -1.11
C ALA A 80 -1.72 12.15 -1.82
N GLU A 81 -1.98 10.99 -1.20
CA GLU A 81 -2.86 9.95 -1.78
C GLU A 81 -4.29 10.48 -1.98
N ALA A 82 -4.84 11.23 -1.01
CA ALA A 82 -6.17 11.84 -1.14
C ALA A 82 -6.24 12.86 -2.30
N ALA A 83 -5.23 13.73 -2.42
CA ALA A 83 -5.18 14.73 -3.47
C ALA A 83 -5.05 14.11 -4.87
N LEU A 84 -4.37 12.96 -4.99
CA LEU A 84 -4.30 12.18 -6.24
C LEU A 84 -5.61 11.43 -6.52
N ALA A 85 -6.31 10.96 -5.49
CA ALA A 85 -7.63 10.35 -5.64
C ALA A 85 -8.67 11.35 -6.18
N GLU A 86 -8.62 12.62 -5.75
CA GLU A 86 -9.44 13.71 -6.31
C GLU A 86 -9.17 13.98 -7.79
N LEU A 87 -7.97 13.69 -8.29
CA LEU A 87 -7.65 13.73 -9.72
C LEU A 87 -8.16 12.49 -10.47
N GLY A 88 -8.83 11.56 -9.79
CA GLY A 88 -9.42 10.36 -10.37
C GLY A 88 -8.50 9.14 -10.41
N PHE A 89 -7.36 9.15 -9.71
CA PHE A 89 -6.54 7.94 -9.54
C PHE A 89 -7.11 7.06 -8.43
N ARG A 90 -7.74 5.95 -8.82
CA ARG A 90 -8.36 5.01 -7.86
C ARG A 90 -7.36 4.13 -7.14
N GLU A 91 -6.31 3.73 -7.85
CA GLU A 91 -5.22 2.89 -7.34
C GLU A 91 -3.93 3.70 -7.35
N VAL A 92 -3.57 4.25 -6.20
CA VAL A 92 -2.36 5.06 -6.05
C VAL A 92 -1.67 4.75 -4.74
N ARG A 93 -0.34 4.74 -4.74
CA ARG A 93 0.45 4.76 -3.51
C ARG A 93 1.49 5.85 -3.57
N VAL A 94 1.65 6.58 -2.47
CA VAL A 94 2.71 7.59 -2.33
C VAL A 94 3.74 7.08 -1.34
N ARG A 95 4.89 6.62 -1.81
CA ARG A 95 6.02 6.21 -0.95
C ARG A 95 6.78 7.42 -0.47
N HIS A 96 7.09 7.45 0.82
CA HIS A 96 7.85 8.53 1.46
C HIS A 96 9.34 8.23 1.36
N HIS A 97 10.11 9.12 0.73
CA HIS A 97 11.57 9.02 0.65
C HIS A 97 12.21 10.34 1.09
N GLY A 98 12.15 10.61 2.39
CA GLY A 98 12.64 11.86 2.96
C GLY A 98 11.86 13.07 2.43
N SER A 99 12.46 13.84 1.52
CA SER A 99 11.81 15.00 0.90
C SER A 99 11.07 14.66 -0.41
N ALA A 100 11.17 13.42 -0.89
CA ALA A 100 10.56 12.98 -2.14
C ALA A 100 9.31 12.11 -1.91
N ALA A 101 8.26 12.39 -2.68
CA ALA A 101 7.13 11.49 -2.86
C ALA A 101 7.34 10.67 -4.14
N ARG A 102 7.44 9.35 -4.00
CA ARG A 102 7.46 8.44 -5.15
C ARG A 102 6.05 7.85 -5.34
N ILE A 103 5.42 8.23 -6.44
CA ILE A 103 4.06 7.84 -6.81
C ILE A 103 4.11 6.50 -7.56
N GLU A 104 3.33 5.53 -7.11
CA GLU A 104 3.11 4.25 -7.77
C GLU A 104 1.65 4.21 -8.30
N LEU A 105 1.48 4.02 -9.60
CA LEU A 105 0.19 3.92 -10.30
C LEU A 105 0.18 2.68 -11.20
N PRO A 106 -1.00 2.10 -11.54
CA PRO A 106 -1.10 1.11 -12.61
C PRO A 106 -0.45 1.63 -13.90
N LYS A 107 0.29 0.78 -14.63
CA LYS A 107 0.99 1.19 -15.86
C LYS A 107 0.06 1.82 -16.90
N ALA A 108 -1.18 1.35 -16.97
CA ALA A 108 -2.20 1.91 -17.86
C ALA A 108 -2.52 3.39 -17.58
N GLU A 109 -2.35 3.86 -16.34
CA GLU A 109 -2.59 5.26 -15.95
C GLU A 109 -1.36 6.16 -16.18
N MET A 110 -0.17 5.61 -16.43
CA MET A 110 1.06 6.42 -16.55
C MET A 110 1.01 7.40 -17.72
N ALA A 111 0.45 6.98 -18.86
CA ALA A 111 0.32 7.86 -20.02
C ALA A 111 -0.54 9.10 -19.71
N ARG A 112 -1.55 8.93 -18.86
CA ARG A 112 -2.45 10.01 -18.42
C ARG A 112 -1.72 11.05 -17.58
N VAL A 113 -0.75 10.64 -16.75
CA VAL A 113 0.08 11.55 -15.94
C VAL A 113 0.80 12.57 -16.82
N LEU A 114 1.31 12.14 -17.97
CA LEU A 114 2.09 12.98 -18.88
C LEU A 114 1.23 13.79 -19.86
N ALA A 115 -0.08 13.54 -19.90
CA ALA A 115 -0.99 14.20 -20.83
C ALA A 115 -1.57 15.50 -20.24
N GLY A 116 -1.73 16.52 -21.10
CA GLY A 116 -2.61 17.66 -20.85
C GLY A 116 -2.33 18.48 -19.59
N GLY A 117 -1.07 18.57 -19.14
CA GLY A 117 -0.69 19.36 -17.97
C GLY A 117 -1.02 18.73 -16.61
N LEU A 118 -1.50 17.48 -16.58
CA LEU A 118 -1.82 16.79 -15.33
C LEU A 118 -0.60 16.62 -14.42
N ALA A 119 0.60 16.48 -15.00
CA ALA A 119 1.86 16.41 -14.26
C ALA A 119 2.08 17.64 -13.37
N ASP A 120 1.80 18.84 -13.88
CA ASP A 120 1.96 20.08 -13.11
C ASP A 120 0.98 20.15 -11.95
N GLU A 121 -0.25 19.68 -12.18
CA GLU A 121 -1.28 19.60 -11.16
C GLU A 121 -0.92 18.59 -10.06
N ILE A 122 -0.41 17.42 -10.44
CA ILE A 122 0.11 16.42 -9.52
C ILE A 122 1.24 17.02 -8.68
N VAL A 123 2.21 17.68 -9.32
CA VAL A 123 3.34 18.32 -8.63
C VAL A 123 2.85 19.36 -7.62
N ARG A 124 1.91 20.22 -8.02
CA ARG A 124 1.33 21.25 -7.16
C ARG A 124 0.67 20.64 -5.91
N ARG A 125 -0.19 19.64 -6.10
CA ARG A 125 -0.93 18.99 -5.01
C ARG A 125 -0.02 18.21 -4.07
N VAL A 126 0.94 17.45 -4.61
CA VAL A 126 1.86 16.65 -3.80
C VAL A 126 2.85 17.54 -3.05
N ARG A 127 3.27 18.67 -3.63
CA ARG A 127 4.06 19.69 -2.90
C ARG A 127 3.27 20.33 -1.76
N ALA A 128 1.99 20.64 -1.99
CA ALA A 128 1.10 21.15 -0.94
C ALA A 128 0.89 20.13 0.21
N ALA A 129 1.06 18.84 -0.05
CA ALA A 129 1.03 17.81 0.98
C ALA A 129 2.29 17.80 1.87
N GLY A 130 3.39 18.44 1.46
CA GLY A 130 4.63 18.61 2.24
C GLY A 130 5.90 18.01 1.62
N PHE A 131 5.87 17.57 0.36
CA PHE A 131 7.03 17.01 -0.33
C PHE A 131 7.76 18.08 -1.16
N ALA A 132 9.08 18.02 -1.22
CA ALA A 132 9.88 18.91 -2.06
C ALA A 132 9.99 18.38 -3.51
N PHE A 133 10.08 17.05 -3.66
CA PHE A 133 10.23 16.39 -4.93
C PHE A 133 9.09 15.40 -5.17
N VAL A 134 8.71 15.26 -6.44
CA VAL A 134 7.65 14.34 -6.88
C VAL A 134 8.24 13.49 -7.99
N ALA A 135 8.16 12.18 -7.82
CA ALA A 135 8.68 11.20 -8.77
C ALA A 135 7.60 10.18 -9.11
N LEU A 136 7.60 9.69 -10.35
CA LEU A 136 6.77 8.57 -10.78
C LEU A 136 7.62 7.30 -10.79
N ASP A 137 7.16 6.24 -10.15
CA ASP A 137 7.79 4.93 -10.23
C ASP A 137 7.48 4.29 -11.59
N LEU A 138 8.49 4.15 -12.44
CA LEU A 138 8.34 3.60 -13.80
C LEU A 138 7.97 2.11 -13.83
N GLU A 139 8.12 1.40 -12.73
CA GLU A 139 7.62 0.03 -12.63
C GLU A 139 6.11 -0.03 -12.36
N GLY A 140 5.56 1.07 -11.83
CA GLY A 140 4.16 1.21 -11.47
C GLY A 140 3.81 0.52 -10.16
N LEU A 141 2.51 0.38 -9.95
CA LEU A 141 1.94 -0.19 -8.72
C LEU A 141 2.16 -1.70 -8.64
N ARG A 142 2.88 -2.14 -7.59
CA ARG A 142 3.17 -3.56 -7.33
C ARG A 142 3.06 -3.90 -5.84
N SER A 143 2.75 -5.16 -5.55
CA SER A 143 2.88 -5.69 -4.19
C SER A 143 4.35 -5.84 -3.81
N GLY A 144 4.68 -5.56 -2.55
CA GLY A 144 6.05 -5.72 -2.04
C GLY A 144 7.11 -4.81 -2.66
N SER A 145 6.76 -3.63 -3.21
CA SER A 145 7.73 -2.75 -3.88
C SER A 145 8.91 -2.34 -2.98
N LEU A 146 8.69 -2.27 -1.66
CA LEU A 146 9.74 -1.98 -0.67
C LEU A 146 10.62 -3.18 -0.31
N ASN A 147 10.22 -4.41 -0.65
CA ASN A 147 10.96 -5.63 -0.29
C ASN A 147 12.34 -5.68 -0.95
N ARG A 148 12.57 -4.90 -2.01
CA ARG A 148 13.87 -4.77 -2.69
C ARG A 148 14.96 -4.12 -1.85
N LEU A 149 14.57 -3.33 -0.86
CA LEU A 149 15.50 -2.68 0.06
C LEU A 149 15.95 -3.64 1.17
N LEU A 150 15.35 -4.84 1.24
CA LEU A 150 15.80 -5.88 2.15
C LEU A 150 17.00 -6.59 1.54
N PRO A 151 18.02 -6.91 2.33
CA PRO A 151 19.13 -7.73 1.85
C PRO A 151 18.58 -9.07 1.32
N SER A 152 19.04 -9.45 0.12
CA SER A 152 18.87 -10.81 -0.39
C SER A 152 19.45 -11.77 0.65
N ARG A 153 18.64 -12.73 1.11
CA ARG A 153 19.12 -13.80 1.98
C ARG A 153 20.12 -14.70 1.26
#